data_AF-A0A538ISB4-F1
#
_entry.id   AF-A0A538ISB4-F1
#
_cell.length_a   1.000
_cell.length_b   1.000
_cell.length_c   1.000
_cell.angle_alpha   90.00
_cell.angle_beta   90.00
_cell.angle_gamma   90.00
#
_symmetry.space_group_name_H-M   'P 1'
#
loop_
_entity.id
_entity.type
_entity.pdbx_description
1 polymer ?
#
loop_
_entity_poly.entity_id
_entity_poly.type
_entity_poly.pdbx_seq_one_letter_code
_entity_poly.pdbx_strand_id
1 'polypeptide(L)'
;MAVALIIVIGVLVVGGAIVFGYYARKRRIQEWQQTAGHLGFQYSTEDPFDLLGLPFDLFRRGDGRGVENVVWGQRDGLDIKDFEYWYYQHSSDAQGHTNLDYSHVSCTVVPTAVSQFATYLVDARMMQWLLDNKGWHFELCGRWVLAYGGRTKPKLIWGVIEAAREFHQHIPKVIDETYREGS
;
A
#
# COMPACT_ATOMS: atom_id res chain seq x y z
N MET A 1 8.57 36.32 37.70
CA MET A 1 7.30 35.56 37.70
C MET A 1 6.77 35.28 36.29
N ALA A 2 6.52 36.30 35.45
CA ALA A 2 5.97 36.11 34.10
C ALA A 2 6.83 35.22 33.17
N VAL A 3 8.15 35.41 33.14
CA VAL A 3 9.07 34.61 32.30
C VAL A 3 9.07 33.13 32.71
N ALA A 4 9.08 32.84 34.02
CA ALA A 4 9.02 31.47 34.52
C ALA A 4 7.70 30.78 34.13
N LEU A 5 6.58 31.51 34.17
CA LEU A 5 5.27 31.00 33.75
C LEU A 5 5.25 30.63 32.26
N ILE A 6 5.82 31.47 31.40
CA ILE A 6 5.89 31.23 29.96
C ILE A 6 6.75 29.99 29.65
N ILE A 7 7.88 29.83 30.34
CA ILE A 7 8.75 28.66 30.17
C ILE A 7 8.01 27.38 30.59
N VAL A 8 7.32 27.40 31.73
CA VAL A 8 6.55 26.24 32.21
C VAL A 8 5.43 25.86 31.24
N ILE A 9 4.67 26.84 30.72
CA ILE A 9 3.62 26.59 29.73
C ILE A 9 4.22 26.02 28.44
N GLY A 10 5.34 26.59 27.96
CA GLY A 10 6.04 26.09 26.77
C GLY A 10 6.47 24.62 26.92
N VAL A 11 7.06 24.27 28.07
CA VAL A 11 7.47 22.88 28.37
C VAL A 11 6.27 21.94 28.42
N LEU A 12 5.16 22.35 29.04
CA LEU A 12 3.94 21.53 29.12
C LEU A 12 3.30 21.32 27.74
N VAL A 13 3.28 22.33 26.89
CA VAL A 13 2.74 22.21 25.52
C VAL A 13 3.60 21.29 24.67
N VAL A 14 4.93 21.46 24.70
CA VAL A 14 5.86 20.60 23.95
C VAL A 14 5.82 19.17 24.47
N GLY A 15 5.85 18.99 25.79
CA GLY A 15 5.73 17.67 26.43
C GLY A 15 4.40 17.00 26.09
N GLY A 16 3.30 17.75 26.14
CA GLY A 16 1.97 17.26 25.76
C GLY A 16 1.90 16.83 24.29
N ALA A 17 2.48 17.61 23.37
CA ALA A 17 2.52 17.27 21.95
C ALA A 17 3.32 15.99 21.67
N ILE A 18 4.48 15.81 22.34
CA ILE A 18 5.31 14.60 22.22
C ILE A 18 4.55 13.37 22.73
N VAL A 19 3.96 13.46 23.92
CA VAL A 19 3.19 12.36 24.52
C VAL A 19 1.98 12.02 23.65
N PHE A 20 1.24 13.02 23.18
CA PHE A 20 0.10 12.81 22.28
C PHE A 20 0.52 12.11 20.97
N GLY A 21 1.62 12.56 20.34
CA GLY A 21 2.16 11.94 19.14
C GLY A 21 2.53 10.46 19.34
N TYR A 22 3.16 10.13 20.47
CA TYR A 22 3.49 8.75 20.84
C TYR A 22 2.24 7.88 21.02
N TYR A 23 1.23 8.36 21.76
CA TYR A 23 -0.02 7.62 21.96
C TYR A 23 -0.83 7.47 20.67
N ALA A 24 -0.85 8.50 19.80
CA ALA A 24 -1.52 8.44 18.51
C ALA A 24 -0.86 7.41 17.57
N ARG A 25 0.49 7.33 17.55
CA ARG A 25 1.22 6.29 16.81
C ARG A 25 0.91 4.90 17.34
N LYS A 26 0.95 4.73 18.67
CA LYS A 26 0.64 3.45 19.32
C LYS A 26 -0.78 2.97 19.02
N ARG A 27 -1.78 3.87 19.05
CA ARG A 27 -3.17 3.54 18.69
C ARG A 27 -3.31 3.09 17.25
N ARG A 28 -2.68 3.78 16.29
CA ARG A 28 -2.72 3.38 14.87
C ARG A 28 -2.15 1.98 14.66
N ILE A 29 -1.01 1.66 15.28
CA ILE A 29 -0.40 0.32 15.21
C ILE A 29 -1.34 -0.75 15.79
N GLN A 30 -1.98 -0.46 16.93
CA GLN A 30 -2.94 -1.37 17.54
C GLN A 30 -4.18 -1.60 16.66
N GLU A 31 -4.70 -0.56 16.02
CA GLU A 31 -5.83 -0.65 15.10
C GLU A 31 -5.51 -1.55 13.90
N TRP A 32 -4.33 -1.38 13.29
CA TRP A 32 -3.87 -2.26 12.21
C TRP A 32 -3.72 -3.71 12.67
N GLN A 33 -3.04 -3.93 13.80
CA GLN A 33 -2.82 -5.27 14.34
C GLN A 33 -4.15 -5.97 14.68
N GLN A 34 -5.12 -5.26 15.28
CA GLN A 34 -6.44 -5.81 15.57
C GLN A 34 -7.22 -6.12 14.30
N THR A 35 -7.21 -5.22 13.31
CA THR A 35 -7.92 -5.40 12.04
C THR A 35 -7.36 -6.59 11.26
N ALA A 36 -6.03 -6.71 11.17
CA ALA A 36 -5.36 -7.85 10.57
C ALA A 36 -5.72 -9.15 11.30
N GLY A 37 -5.64 -9.15 12.64
CA GLY A 37 -5.95 -10.32 13.47
C GLY A 37 -7.39 -10.81 13.29
N HIS A 38 -8.38 -9.92 13.20
CA HIS A 38 -9.78 -10.30 12.96
C HIS A 38 -10.00 -10.97 11.60
N LEU A 39 -9.16 -10.66 10.61
CA LEU A 39 -9.22 -11.21 9.26
C LEU A 39 -8.33 -12.46 9.11
N GLY A 40 -7.66 -12.92 10.17
CA GLY A 40 -6.72 -14.03 10.13
C GLY A 40 -5.36 -13.68 9.51
N PHE A 41 -5.08 -12.40 9.29
CA PHE A 41 -3.83 -11.90 8.75
C PHE A 41 -2.84 -11.53 9.89
N GLN A 42 -1.56 -11.56 9.56
CA GLN A 42 -0.45 -11.10 10.40
C GLN A 42 -0.10 -9.64 10.06
N TYR A 43 0.59 -8.95 10.95
CA TYR A 43 0.92 -7.52 10.80
C TYR A 43 2.33 -7.18 11.31
N SER A 44 3.01 -6.27 10.62
CA SER A 44 4.31 -5.69 10.95
C SER A 44 4.32 -4.20 10.59
N THR A 45 5.01 -3.38 11.37
CA THR A 45 5.26 -1.97 10.99
C THR A 45 6.37 -1.82 9.96
N GLU A 46 7.20 -2.85 9.80
CA GLU A 46 8.36 -2.89 8.90
C GLU A 46 8.05 -3.75 7.67
N ASP A 47 9.00 -3.82 6.72
CA ASP A 47 8.93 -4.64 5.52
C ASP A 47 9.74 -5.95 5.67
N PRO A 48 9.15 -7.01 6.25
CA PRO A 48 9.86 -8.27 6.48
C PRO A 48 10.05 -9.10 5.19
N PHE A 49 9.47 -8.69 4.06
CA PHE A 49 9.48 -9.47 2.81
C PHE A 49 10.27 -8.79 1.69
N ASP A 50 10.91 -7.65 1.97
CA ASP A 50 11.58 -6.82 0.96
C ASP A 50 10.66 -6.49 -0.23
N LEU A 51 9.41 -6.10 0.10
CA LEU A 51 8.38 -5.72 -0.88
C LEU A 51 8.81 -4.54 -1.74
N LEU A 52 9.62 -3.63 -1.20
CA LEU A 52 10.19 -2.52 -1.96
C LEU A 52 11.11 -3.01 -3.11
N GLY A 53 11.73 -4.18 -2.95
CA GLY A 53 12.57 -4.81 -3.97
C GLY A 53 11.79 -5.41 -5.15
N LEU A 54 10.45 -5.46 -5.08
CA LEU A 54 9.63 -5.97 -6.17
C LEU A 54 9.72 -5.06 -7.41
N PRO A 55 9.70 -5.64 -8.62
CA PRO A 55 10.03 -4.95 -9.87
C PRO A 55 8.92 -4.04 -10.43
N PHE A 56 8.08 -3.44 -9.57
CA PHE A 56 6.99 -2.54 -9.97
C PHE A 56 7.48 -1.12 -10.26
N ASP A 57 6.82 -0.44 -11.21
CA ASP A 57 7.19 0.92 -11.61
C ASP A 57 6.85 1.91 -10.50
N LEU A 58 5.74 1.70 -9.78
CA LEU A 58 5.39 2.49 -8.60
C LEU A 58 6.54 2.60 -7.59
N PHE A 59 7.26 1.50 -7.35
CA PHE A 59 8.34 1.42 -6.35
C PHE A 59 9.64 2.08 -6.80
N ARG A 60 9.69 2.62 -8.02
CA ARG A 60 10.78 3.49 -8.51
C ARG A 60 10.48 4.97 -8.31
N ARG A 61 9.27 5.33 -7.89
CA ARG A 61 8.81 6.73 -7.78
C ARG A 61 9.32 7.40 -6.51
N GLY A 62 9.81 8.64 -6.64
CA GLY A 62 10.25 9.49 -5.53
C GLY A 62 11.76 9.42 -5.24
N ASP A 63 12.28 10.49 -4.65
CA ASP A 63 13.70 10.67 -4.34
C ASP A 63 14.12 9.88 -3.08
N GLY A 64 13.18 9.72 -2.14
CA GLY A 64 13.25 8.74 -1.06
C GLY A 64 11.89 8.08 -0.87
N ARG A 65 11.90 6.82 -0.44
CA ARG A 65 10.73 5.94 -0.44
C ARG A 65 10.89 4.77 0.54
N GLY A 66 9.77 4.13 0.88
CA GLY A 66 9.77 2.95 1.73
C GLY A 66 8.41 2.26 1.81
N VAL A 67 8.43 1.08 2.42
CA VAL A 67 7.25 0.26 2.73
C VAL A 67 7.09 0.20 4.24
N GLU A 68 5.85 0.37 4.71
CA GLU A 68 5.48 0.25 6.12
C GLU A 68 4.10 -0.41 6.27
N ASN A 69 3.73 -0.75 7.51
CA ASN A 69 2.40 -1.25 7.86
C ASN A 69 1.98 -2.48 7.03
N VAL A 70 2.87 -3.48 6.95
CA VAL A 70 2.68 -4.70 6.17
C VAL A 70 1.71 -5.65 6.89
N VAL A 71 0.68 -6.09 6.18
CA VAL A 71 -0.31 -7.10 6.56
C VAL A 71 -0.21 -8.28 5.59
N TRP A 72 -0.15 -9.53 6.07
CA TRP A 72 -0.03 -10.68 5.19
C TRP A 72 -0.72 -11.95 5.68
N GLY A 73 -1.03 -12.86 4.75
CA GLY A 73 -1.61 -14.17 5.03
C GLY A 73 -2.37 -14.72 3.83
N GLN A 74 -3.11 -15.81 4.04
CA GLN A 74 -3.81 -16.49 2.95
C GLN A 74 -5.32 -16.31 3.02
N ARG A 75 -5.94 -16.08 1.87
CA ARG A 75 -7.40 -16.08 1.72
C ARG A 75 -7.80 -16.68 0.38
N ASP A 76 -8.74 -17.62 0.41
CA ASP A 76 -9.22 -18.34 -0.78
C ASP A 76 -8.08 -18.95 -1.62
N GLY A 77 -7.00 -19.39 -0.96
CA GLY A 77 -5.80 -19.96 -1.59
C GLY A 77 -4.80 -18.94 -2.15
N LEU A 78 -5.07 -17.63 -2.05
CA LEU A 78 -4.16 -16.56 -2.46
C LEU A 78 -3.29 -16.10 -1.29
N ASP A 79 -1.97 -16.06 -1.50
CA ASP A 79 -1.02 -15.45 -0.58
C ASP A 79 -1.01 -13.93 -0.77
N ILE A 80 -1.68 -13.21 0.13
CA ILE A 80 -1.92 -11.77 0.03
C ILE A 80 -0.93 -11.02 0.92
N LYS A 81 -0.33 -9.94 0.39
CA LYS A 81 0.44 -8.97 1.18
C LYS A 81 -0.07 -7.57 0.89
N ASP A 82 -0.59 -6.91 1.91
CA ASP A 82 -1.06 -5.53 1.89
C ASP A 82 -0.10 -4.63 2.67
N PHE A 83 0.14 -3.40 2.21
CA PHE A 83 1.12 -2.48 2.81
C PHE A 83 0.90 -1.03 2.40
N GLU A 84 1.47 -0.10 3.17
CA GLU A 84 1.56 1.30 2.78
C GLU A 84 2.93 1.57 2.11
N TYR A 85 2.90 2.08 0.88
CA TYR A 85 4.06 2.64 0.20
C TYR A 85 4.08 4.15 0.40
N TRP A 86 5.22 4.70 0.82
CA TRP A 86 5.44 6.13 0.91
C TRP A 86 6.61 6.56 0.04
N TYR A 87 6.53 7.79 -0.47
CA TYR A 87 7.62 8.43 -1.18
C TYR A 87 7.53 9.94 -1.04
N TYR A 88 8.65 10.63 -1.20
CA TYR A 88 8.67 12.08 -1.35
C TYR A 88 9.36 12.52 -2.63
N GLN A 89 9.03 13.72 -3.08
CA GLN A 89 9.66 14.39 -4.20
C GLN A 89 10.04 15.80 -3.80
N HIS A 90 11.16 16.30 -4.31
CA HIS A 90 11.48 17.72 -4.21
C HIS A 90 10.66 18.49 -5.25
N SER A 91 9.84 19.43 -4.80
CA SER A 91 9.28 20.46 -5.67
C SER A 91 10.06 21.75 -5.47
N SER A 92 10.44 22.41 -6.56
CA SER A 92 11.03 23.76 -6.50
C SER A 92 9.99 24.76 -6.96
N ASP A 93 9.70 25.74 -6.12
CA ASP A 93 8.87 26.87 -6.54
C ASP A 93 9.65 27.82 -7.47
N ALA A 94 8.95 28.75 -8.12
CA ALA A 94 9.56 29.73 -9.02
C ALA A 94 10.52 30.70 -8.31
N GLN A 95 10.58 30.69 -6.98
CA GLN A 95 11.48 31.50 -6.15
C GLN A 95 12.69 30.71 -5.63
N GLY A 96 12.80 29.42 -5.98
CA GLY A 96 13.95 28.57 -5.64
C GLY A 96 13.86 27.88 -4.28
N HIS A 97 12.70 27.91 -3.60
CA HIS A 97 12.52 27.12 -2.40
C HIS A 97 12.22 25.67 -2.77
N THR A 98 12.99 24.75 -2.19
CA THR A 98 12.74 23.30 -2.29
C THR A 98 11.77 22.88 -1.20
N ASN A 99 10.63 22.34 -1.57
CA ASN A 99 9.66 21.73 -0.69
C ASN A 99 9.68 20.20 -0.85
N LEU A 100 9.36 19.48 0.22
CA LEU A 100 9.24 18.02 0.19
C LEU A 100 7.76 17.63 0.14
N ASP A 101 7.32 17.10 -1.00
CA ASP A 101 5.96 16.62 -1.17
C ASP A 101 5.88 15.13 -0.82
N TYR A 102 5.33 14.84 0.35
CA TYR A 102 5.15 13.46 0.85
C TYR A 102 3.84 12.85 0.35
N SER A 103 3.93 11.63 -0.17
CA SER A 103 2.79 10.85 -0.65
C SER A 103 2.75 9.48 0.01
N HIS A 104 1.55 9.01 0.35
CA HIS A 104 1.28 7.65 0.82
C HIS A 104 0.24 7.00 -0.09
N VAL A 105 0.48 5.74 -0.44
CA VAL A 105 -0.34 4.92 -1.32
C VAL A 105 -0.54 3.57 -0.65
N SER A 106 -1.78 3.08 -0.64
CA SER A 106 -2.08 1.74 -0.12
C SER A 106 -1.96 0.73 -1.25
N CYS A 107 -1.25 -0.38 -1.00
CA CYS A 107 -0.82 -1.35 -1.99
C CYS A 107 -1.18 -2.77 -1.54
N THR A 108 -1.68 -3.60 -2.44
CA THR A 108 -1.79 -5.05 -2.23
C THR A 108 -1.09 -5.79 -3.36
N VAL A 109 -0.21 -6.74 -3.01
CA VAL A 109 0.37 -7.68 -3.98
C VAL A 109 -0.16 -9.09 -3.78
N VAL A 110 -0.43 -9.76 -4.90
CA VAL A 110 -0.79 -11.18 -4.96
C VAL A 110 0.05 -11.89 -6.03
N PRO A 111 0.49 -13.15 -5.78
CA PRO A 111 1.02 -14.00 -6.83
C PRO A 111 -0.05 -14.22 -7.90
N THR A 112 0.39 -14.29 -9.16
CA THR A 112 -0.39 -14.73 -10.31
C THR A 112 0.38 -15.80 -11.05
N ALA A 113 -0.33 -16.81 -11.55
CA ALA A 113 0.24 -17.85 -12.40
C ALA A 113 0.48 -17.35 -13.84
N VAL A 114 -0.06 -16.18 -14.20
CA VAL A 114 0.00 -15.66 -15.56
C VAL A 114 1.18 -14.71 -15.72
N SER A 115 2.26 -15.21 -16.34
CA SER A 115 3.31 -14.35 -16.88
C SER A 115 3.00 -14.00 -18.35
N GLN A 116 2.45 -12.80 -18.56
CA GLN A 116 2.52 -11.98 -19.79
C GLN A 116 1.51 -12.27 -20.95
N PHE A 117 0.57 -11.33 -21.16
CA PHE A 117 0.32 -10.52 -22.37
C PHE A 117 -0.86 -9.57 -22.05
N ALA A 118 -0.67 -8.25 -22.06
CA ALA A 118 -1.72 -7.31 -21.64
C ALA A 118 -3.04 -7.46 -22.44
N THR A 119 -2.93 -7.75 -23.74
CA THR A 119 -4.09 -7.90 -24.63
C THR A 119 -4.92 -9.16 -24.34
N TYR A 120 -4.30 -10.25 -23.87
CA TYR A 120 -5.04 -11.47 -23.52
C TYR A 120 -5.62 -11.38 -22.10
N LEU A 121 -4.95 -10.67 -21.19
CA LEU A 121 -5.40 -10.45 -19.82
C LEU A 121 -6.59 -9.47 -19.75
N VAL A 122 -6.55 -8.41 -20.55
CA VAL A 122 -7.53 -7.33 -20.58
C VAL A 122 -8.58 -7.65 -21.65
N ASP A 123 -9.37 -8.70 -21.41
CA ASP A 123 -10.52 -9.03 -22.25
C ASP A 123 -11.71 -8.08 -22.00
N ALA A 124 -12.81 -8.26 -22.73
CA ALA A 124 -13.99 -7.40 -22.57
C ALA A 124 -14.60 -7.42 -21.16
N ARG A 125 -14.47 -8.53 -20.42
CA ARG A 125 -15.01 -8.66 -19.05
C ARG A 125 -14.10 -7.94 -18.07
N MET A 126 -12.78 -8.12 -18.21
CA MET A 126 -11.77 -7.39 -17.43
C MET A 126 -11.86 -5.89 -17.68
N MET A 127 -12.00 -5.44 -18.94
CA MET A 127 -12.18 -4.02 -19.27
C MET A 127 -13.44 -3.45 -18.62
N GLN A 128 -14.57 -4.16 -18.70
CA GLN A 128 -15.81 -3.71 -18.09
C GLN A 128 -15.64 -3.58 -16.58
N TRP A 129 -15.06 -4.58 -15.93
CA TRP A 129 -14.78 -4.52 -14.49
C TRP A 129 -13.82 -3.37 -14.13
N LEU A 130 -12.76 -3.14 -14.89
CA LEU A 130 -11.83 -2.03 -14.67
C LEU A 130 -12.50 -0.65 -14.80
N LEU A 131 -13.43 -0.50 -15.74
CA LEU A 131 -14.18 0.74 -15.94
C LEU A 131 -15.18 1.00 -14.80
N ASP A 132 -15.73 -0.05 -14.22
CA ASP A 132 -16.67 0.03 -13.09
C ASP A 132 -15.92 0.22 -11.76
N ASN A 133 -14.72 -0.36 -11.62
CA ASN A 133 -13.89 -0.29 -10.41
C ASN A 133 -12.97 0.95 -10.38
N LYS A 134 -13.57 2.14 -10.35
CA LYS A 134 -12.83 3.42 -10.32
C LYS A 134 -12.21 3.67 -8.94
N GLY A 135 -10.93 4.01 -8.91
CA GLY A 135 -10.21 4.42 -7.69
C GLY A 135 -8.94 3.61 -7.40
N TRP A 136 -8.76 2.50 -8.12
CA TRP A 136 -7.60 1.63 -8.01
C TRP A 136 -6.83 1.57 -9.33
N HIS A 137 -5.52 1.43 -9.23
CA HIS A 137 -4.59 1.23 -10.33
C HIS A 137 -3.97 -0.15 -10.18
N PHE A 138 -3.55 -0.74 -11.31
CA PHE A 138 -3.00 -2.09 -11.32
C PHE A 138 -1.72 -2.14 -12.13
N GLU A 139 -0.70 -2.83 -11.61
CA GLU A 139 0.54 -3.14 -12.30
C GLU A 139 0.77 -4.66 -12.29
N LEU A 140 1.22 -5.21 -13.42
CA LEU A 140 1.60 -6.61 -13.55
C LEU A 140 3.08 -6.71 -13.86
N CYS A 141 3.82 -7.45 -13.04
CA CYS A 141 5.24 -7.70 -13.27
C CYS A 141 5.61 -9.15 -12.97
N GLY A 142 6.01 -9.89 -14.01
CA GLY A 142 6.34 -11.30 -13.92
C GLY A 142 5.17 -12.12 -13.38
N ARG A 143 5.31 -12.62 -12.15
CA ARG A 143 4.31 -13.43 -11.44
C ARG A 143 3.47 -12.63 -10.43
N TRP A 144 3.55 -11.31 -10.42
CA TRP A 144 2.93 -10.50 -9.38
C TRP A 144 1.93 -9.52 -9.98
N VAL A 145 0.80 -9.38 -9.31
CA VAL A 145 -0.15 -8.28 -9.54
C VAL A 145 -0.08 -7.36 -8.33
N LEU A 146 0.06 -6.06 -8.58
CA LEU A 146 -0.02 -4.98 -7.61
C LEU A 146 -1.30 -4.18 -7.86
N ALA A 147 -2.17 -4.07 -6.87
CA ALA A 147 -3.28 -3.11 -6.85
C ALA A 147 -2.91 -1.94 -5.91
N TYR A 148 -3.17 -0.70 -6.31
CA TYR A 148 -2.86 0.47 -5.48
C TYR A 148 -3.79 1.66 -5.69
N GLY A 149 -3.93 2.51 -4.67
CA GLY A 149 -4.81 3.68 -4.72
C GLY A 149 -4.57 4.66 -3.58
N GLY A 150 -5.46 5.65 -3.46
CA GLY A 150 -5.39 6.66 -2.41
C GLY A 150 -5.34 6.03 -1.01
N ARG A 151 -4.67 6.70 -0.07
CA ARG A 151 -4.43 6.18 1.29
C ARG A 151 -5.73 5.71 1.95
N THR A 152 -5.80 4.44 2.32
CA THR A 152 -6.91 3.87 3.09
C THR A 152 -6.64 3.93 4.58
N LYS A 153 -7.68 4.21 5.38
CA LYS A 153 -7.63 4.04 6.84
C LYS A 153 -7.51 2.54 7.16
N PRO A 154 -6.97 2.13 8.33
CA PRO A 154 -6.86 0.71 8.71
C PRO A 154 -8.17 -0.07 8.53
N LYS A 155 -9.30 0.55 8.89
CA LYS A 155 -10.66 -0.03 8.74
C LYS A 155 -11.12 -0.25 7.30
N LEU A 156 -10.40 0.30 6.33
CA LEU A 156 -10.71 0.29 4.89
C LEU A 156 -9.66 -0.49 4.08
N ILE A 157 -8.72 -1.18 4.75
CA ILE A 157 -7.74 -2.08 4.10
C ILE A 157 -8.41 -3.06 3.14
N TRP A 158 -9.64 -3.45 3.46
CA TRP A 158 -10.43 -4.38 2.66
C TRP A 158 -10.62 -3.94 1.22
N GLY A 159 -10.74 -2.63 0.94
CA GLY A 159 -11.03 -2.14 -0.41
C GLY A 159 -9.94 -2.48 -1.43
N VAL A 160 -8.67 -2.34 -1.07
CA VAL A 160 -7.54 -2.63 -1.97
C VAL A 160 -7.27 -4.14 -2.07
N ILE A 161 -7.46 -4.88 -0.98
CA ILE A 161 -7.38 -6.35 -0.96
C ILE A 161 -8.46 -6.96 -1.86
N GLU A 162 -9.68 -6.45 -1.76
CA GLU A 162 -10.81 -6.81 -2.63
C GLU A 162 -10.50 -6.53 -4.09
N ALA A 163 -10.02 -5.32 -4.41
CA ALA A 163 -9.65 -4.96 -5.76
C ALA A 163 -8.58 -5.90 -6.34
N ALA A 164 -7.53 -6.24 -5.58
CA ALA A 164 -6.51 -7.19 -6.00
C ALA A 164 -7.08 -8.60 -6.21
N ARG A 165 -7.96 -9.07 -5.31
CA ARG A 165 -8.58 -10.39 -5.40
C ARG A 165 -9.52 -10.50 -6.58
N GLU A 166 -10.40 -9.52 -6.77
CA GLU A 166 -11.33 -9.47 -7.90
C GLU A 166 -10.57 -9.37 -9.22
N PHE A 167 -9.52 -8.56 -9.30
CA PHE A 167 -8.64 -8.53 -10.47
C PHE A 167 -8.11 -9.93 -10.79
N HIS A 168 -7.56 -10.63 -9.78
CA HIS A 168 -7.05 -11.98 -9.95
C HIS A 168 -8.14 -12.96 -10.43
N GLN A 169 -9.37 -12.85 -9.93
CA GLN A 169 -10.50 -13.70 -10.34
C GLN A 169 -10.95 -13.47 -11.78
N HIS A 170 -10.76 -12.25 -12.30
CA HIS A 170 -11.11 -11.91 -13.68
C HIS A 170 -10.03 -12.32 -14.69
N ILE A 171 -8.86 -12.78 -14.25
CA ILE A 171 -7.81 -13.27 -15.14
C ILE A 171 -8.36 -14.48 -15.93
N PRO A 172 -8.43 -14.41 -17.28
CA PRO A 172 -8.98 -15.50 -18.08
C PRO A 172 -8.18 -16.79 -17.89
N LYS A 173 -8.88 -17.89 -17.54
CA LYS A 173 -8.27 -19.22 -17.32
C LYS A 173 -7.48 -19.75 -18.52
N VAL A 174 -7.82 -19.31 -19.75
CA VAL A 174 -7.16 -19.75 -20.99
C VAL A 174 -5.67 -19.41 -21.02
N ILE A 175 -5.24 -18.36 -20.30
CA ILE A 175 -3.84 -17.97 -20.22
C ILE A 175 -3.04 -18.93 -19.32
N ASP A 176 -3.71 -19.61 -18.38
CA ASP A 176 -3.10 -20.52 -17.40
C ASP A 176 -2.77 -21.91 -18.00
N GLU A 177 -3.46 -22.32 -19.08
CA GLU A 177 -3.25 -23.59 -19.77
C GLU A 177 -2.26 -23.46 -20.94
N THR A 178 -2.35 -22.39 -21.75
CA THR A 178 -1.53 -22.27 -22.98
C THR A 178 -0.06 -21.98 -22.71
N TYR A 179 0.30 -21.48 -21.51
CA TYR A 179 1.68 -21.12 -21.17
C TYR A 179 2.34 -21.97 -20.08
N ARG A 180 1.57 -22.81 -19.36
CA ARG A 180 2.14 -23.85 -18.48
C ARG A 180 2.94 -24.90 -19.26
N GLU A 181 2.64 -25.10 -20.54
CA GLU A 181 3.32 -26.07 -21.42
C GLU A 181 4.63 -25.53 -22.01
N GLY A 182 4.95 -24.24 -21.81
CA GLY A 182 6.11 -23.57 -22.43
C GLY A 182 7.24 -23.16 -21.47
N SER A 183 7.17 -23.51 -20.18
CA SER A 183 8.17 -23.15 -19.15
C SER A 183 8.87 -24.36 -18.56
#